data_AF-A0A4Q6DYB8-F1
#
_entry.id   AF-A0A4Q6DYB8-F1
#
_cell.length_a   1.000
_cell.length_b   1.000
_cell.length_c   1.000
_cell.angle_alpha   90.00
_cell.angle_beta   90.00
_cell.angle_gamma   90.00
#
_symmetry.space_group_name_H-M   'P 1'
#
loop_
_entity.id
_entity.type
_entity.pdbx_description
1 polymer ?
#
loop_
_entity_poly.entity_id
_entity_poly.type
_entity_poly.pdbx_seq_one_letter_code
_entity_poly.pdbx_strand_id
1 'polypeptide(L)'
;MSLRTILIFIFCCVFQCLCAQTTHNSAIAETIDKSDYFYIPQSALNDKIQAIHYQDKIKTKVNPNKRPIEFYWHSTCNDGSYILTVTPEQIFFSSSHDNPNPNFLFWVISINASQFLQIQKGLQQNPPPGFKDRLKYLKGLNESGRIYDESKTVYYDEKFKGNFPIPAEWTDAVMKRHDQYCKSQIKSQLKRYLSIINSYISDPKNKVLFPVVKMKPKYFSYFKDDLIDWVALKSNLPLKKK
;
A
#
# COMPACT_ATOMS: atom_id res chain seq x y z
N MET A 1 48.58 -28.07 20.94
CA MET A 1 47.26 -27.50 21.29
C MET A 1 46.49 -28.57 22.07
N SER A 2 45.89 -28.25 23.23
CA SER A 2 45.27 -29.27 24.08
C SER A 2 43.86 -29.65 23.57
N LEU A 3 43.40 -30.87 23.86
CA LEU A 3 42.05 -31.34 23.52
C LEU A 3 40.96 -30.39 24.06
N ARG A 4 41.18 -29.80 25.24
CA ARG A 4 40.28 -28.78 25.82
C ARG A 4 40.20 -27.52 24.98
N THR A 5 41.32 -27.08 24.41
CA THR A 5 41.37 -25.90 23.54
C THR A 5 40.59 -26.13 22.25
N ILE A 6 40.65 -27.34 21.68
CA ILE A 6 39.89 -27.71 20.47
C ILE A 6 38.39 -27.72 20.77
N LEU A 7 37.97 -28.31 21.89
CA LEU A 7 36.55 -28.40 22.27
C LEU A 7 35.93 -27.03 22.55
N ILE A 8 36.68 -26.13 23.21
CA ILE A 8 36.22 -24.74 23.45
C ILE A 8 36.06 -24.00 22.12
N PHE A 9 36.98 -24.18 21.18
CA PHE A 9 36.90 -23.53 19.88
C PHE A 9 35.69 -24.03 19.07
N ILE A 10 35.46 -25.35 19.04
CA ILE A 10 34.27 -25.94 18.40
C ILE A 10 32.99 -25.44 19.05
N PHE A 11 32.92 -25.41 20.39
CA PHE A 11 31.74 -24.91 21.11
C PHE A 11 31.48 -23.43 20.79
N CYS A 12 32.51 -22.58 20.78
CA CYS A 12 32.38 -21.17 20.41
C CYS A 12 31.91 -21.00 18.96
N CYS A 13 32.45 -21.76 18.01
CA CYS A 13 32.03 -21.70 16.61
C CYS A 13 30.58 -22.18 16.41
N VAL A 14 30.20 -23.29 17.05
CA VAL A 14 28.82 -23.82 16.98
C VAL A 14 27.84 -22.88 17.67
N PHE A 15 28.20 -22.31 18.83
CA PHE A 15 27.38 -21.33 19.54
C PHE A 15 27.21 -20.04 18.72
N GLN A 16 28.25 -19.55 18.05
CA GLN A 16 28.15 -18.42 17.13
C GLN A 16 27.28 -18.74 15.91
N CYS A 17 27.37 -19.94 15.34
CA CYS A 17 26.47 -20.39 14.27
C CYS A 17 25.01 -20.50 14.73
N LEU A 18 24.76 -21.01 15.94
CA LEU A 18 23.41 -21.10 16.52
C LEU A 18 22.83 -19.72 16.87
N CYS A 19 23.65 -18.80 17.38
CA CYS A 19 23.24 -17.40 17.60
C CYS A 19 23.03 -16.63 16.29
N ALA A 20 23.78 -16.95 15.22
CA ALA A 20 23.53 -16.39 13.90
C ALA A 20 22.24 -16.94 13.25
N GLN A 21 21.74 -18.09 13.72
CA GLN A 21 20.47 -18.70 13.31
C GLN A 21 19.27 -18.23 14.13
N THR A 22 19.41 -17.29 15.08
CA THR A 22 18.23 -16.62 15.61
C THR A 22 17.60 -15.83 14.47
N THR A 23 16.56 -16.39 13.88
CA THR A 23 15.70 -15.75 12.89
C THR A 23 15.41 -14.34 13.37
N HIS A 24 15.85 -13.34 12.61
CA HIS A 24 15.33 -12.00 12.78
C HIS A 24 13.82 -12.09 12.62
N ASN A 25 13.10 -12.11 13.75
CA ASN A 25 11.64 -12.06 13.74
C ASN A 25 11.27 -10.67 13.25
N SER A 26 11.15 -10.53 11.93
CA SER A 26 10.55 -9.37 11.31
C SER A 26 9.21 -9.13 11.95
N ALA A 27 9.04 -7.96 12.56
CA ALA A 27 7.78 -7.64 13.20
C ALA A 27 6.76 -7.36 12.08
N ILE A 28 5.91 -8.36 11.84
CA ILE A 28 4.79 -8.30 10.89
C ILE A 28 3.55 -7.94 11.68
N ALA A 29 2.84 -6.90 11.25
CA ALA A 29 1.50 -6.62 11.76
C ALA A 29 0.45 -7.27 10.85
N GLU A 30 -0.68 -7.66 11.44
CA GLU A 30 -1.83 -8.15 10.69
C GLU A 30 -2.94 -7.10 10.66
N THR A 31 -3.65 -7.02 9.54
CA THR A 31 -4.88 -6.24 9.46
C THR A 31 -5.99 -6.91 10.27
N ILE A 32 -6.89 -6.13 10.86
CA ILE A 32 -8.07 -6.62 11.57
C ILE A 32 -9.22 -6.79 10.57
N ASP A 33 -9.80 -7.98 10.52
CA ASP A 33 -11.00 -8.26 9.73
C ASP A 33 -12.24 -7.59 10.35
N LYS A 34 -12.92 -6.74 9.56
CA LYS A 34 -14.17 -6.07 9.93
C LYS A 34 -15.36 -6.64 9.13
N SER A 35 -15.24 -7.87 8.64
CA SER A 35 -16.18 -8.57 7.75
C SER A 35 -16.26 -7.97 6.34
N ASP A 36 -16.73 -6.72 6.24
CA ASP A 36 -16.99 -6.02 4.97
C ASP A 36 -15.73 -5.34 4.40
N TYR A 37 -14.73 -5.11 5.25
CA TYR A 37 -13.48 -4.44 4.95
C TYR A 37 -12.41 -4.89 5.96
N PHE A 38 -11.19 -4.42 5.79
CA PHE A 38 -10.11 -4.61 6.74
C PHE A 38 -9.73 -3.28 7.40
N TYR A 39 -9.18 -3.37 8.60
CA TYR A 39 -8.69 -2.23 9.36
C TYR A 39 -7.20 -2.39 9.63
N ILE A 40 -6.42 -1.34 9.36
CA ILE A 40 -4.98 -1.31 9.64
C ILE A 40 -4.81 -0.77 11.06
N PRO A 41 -4.38 -1.58 12.05
CA PRO A 41 -4.25 -1.10 13.41
C PRO A 41 -3.15 -0.05 13.53
N GLN A 42 -3.32 0.92 14.42
CA GLN A 42 -2.32 1.98 14.63
C GLN A 42 -0.94 1.41 15.02
N SER A 43 -0.92 0.24 15.67
CA SER A 43 0.31 -0.50 15.98
C SER A 43 1.10 -0.92 14.73
N ALA A 44 0.43 -1.16 13.59
CA ALA A 44 1.07 -1.47 12.31
C ALA A 44 1.90 -0.30 11.76
N LEU A 45 1.64 0.92 12.24
CA LEU A 45 2.36 2.13 11.84
C LEU A 45 3.65 2.35 12.66
N ASN A 46 3.90 1.51 13.67
CA ASN A 46 5.10 1.60 14.49
C ASN A 46 6.37 1.39 13.65
N ASP A 47 7.45 2.13 13.93
CA ASP A 47 8.73 2.01 13.24
C ASP A 47 9.35 0.61 13.32
N LYS A 48 9.03 -0.15 14.38
CA LYS A 48 9.46 -1.54 14.56
C LYS A 48 8.78 -2.50 13.57
N ILE A 49 7.56 -2.20 13.13
CA ILE A 49 6.84 -3.02 12.14
C ILE A 49 7.49 -2.82 10.78
N GLN A 50 7.85 -3.91 10.13
CA GLN A 50 8.52 -3.88 8.82
C GLN A 50 7.54 -4.17 7.69
N ALA A 51 6.56 -5.04 7.96
CA ALA A 51 5.59 -5.51 7.00
C ALA A 51 4.20 -5.60 7.61
N ILE A 52 3.20 -5.51 6.74
CA ILE A 52 1.78 -5.63 7.06
C ILE A 52 1.22 -6.71 6.16
N HIS A 53 0.69 -7.76 6.78
CA HIS A 53 -0.07 -8.79 6.10
C HIS A 53 -1.53 -8.38 6.03
N TYR A 54 -2.02 -8.23 4.79
CA TYR A 54 -3.40 -7.88 4.48
C TYR A 54 -4.19 -9.13 4.09
N GLN A 55 -5.33 -9.31 4.73
CA GLN A 55 -6.24 -10.43 4.44
C GLN A 55 -7.19 -10.05 3.30
N ASP A 56 -7.02 -10.70 2.15
CA ASP A 56 -7.81 -10.40 0.97
C ASP A 56 -9.30 -10.73 1.11
N LYS A 57 -10.16 -9.86 0.58
CA LYS A 57 -11.63 -9.95 0.68
C LYS A 57 -12.35 -10.02 -0.69
N ILE A 58 -11.62 -10.35 -1.77
CA ILE A 58 -12.06 -10.38 -3.19
C ILE A 58 -13.35 -11.19 -3.50
N LYS A 59 -13.97 -11.88 -2.54
CA LYS A 59 -15.13 -12.76 -2.80
C LYS A 59 -16.28 -12.64 -1.81
N THR A 60 -16.26 -11.67 -0.91
CA THR A 60 -17.33 -11.51 0.09
C THR A 60 -18.38 -10.52 -0.42
N LYS A 61 -19.67 -10.88 -0.33
CA LYS A 61 -20.74 -9.92 -0.60
C LYS A 61 -20.73 -8.86 0.51
N VAL A 62 -20.33 -7.64 0.16
CA VAL A 62 -20.18 -6.54 1.10
C VAL A 62 -21.45 -5.69 1.15
N ASN A 63 -21.83 -5.24 2.35
CA ASN A 63 -22.89 -4.23 2.50
C ASN A 63 -22.55 -2.98 1.66
N PRO A 64 -23.42 -2.53 0.73
CA PRO A 64 -23.16 -1.36 -0.09
C PRO A 64 -22.73 -0.12 0.73
N ASN A 65 -23.28 0.07 1.93
CA ASN A 65 -22.97 1.20 2.82
C ASN A 65 -21.66 1.05 3.61
N LYS A 66 -20.92 -0.04 3.43
CA LYS A 66 -19.62 -0.30 4.05
C LYS A 66 -18.54 -0.67 3.03
N ARG A 67 -18.91 -0.73 1.75
CA ARG A 67 -18.05 -1.09 0.62
C ARG A 67 -16.87 -0.14 0.51
N PRO A 68 -15.61 -0.62 0.62
CA PRO A 68 -14.42 0.18 0.37
C PRO A 68 -14.46 0.87 -0.99
N ILE A 69 -13.89 2.07 -1.04
CA ILE A 69 -13.79 2.89 -2.24
C ILE A 69 -12.30 3.06 -2.55
N GLU A 70 -11.88 2.65 -3.75
CA GLU A 70 -10.51 2.80 -4.23
C GLU A 70 -10.46 3.87 -5.30
N PHE A 71 -9.55 4.83 -5.15
CA PHE A 71 -9.10 5.69 -6.25
C PHE A 71 -7.71 5.21 -6.66
N TYR A 72 -7.52 4.82 -7.91
CA TYR A 72 -6.19 4.39 -8.37
C TYR A 72 -5.80 4.99 -9.71
N TRP A 73 -4.49 5.11 -9.91
CA TRP A 73 -3.89 5.48 -11.19
C TRP A 73 -2.64 4.64 -11.47
N HIS A 74 -2.45 4.28 -12.73
CA HIS A 74 -1.23 3.62 -13.20
C HIS A 74 -0.05 4.60 -13.18
N SER A 75 1.13 4.12 -12.78
CA SER A 75 2.32 4.95 -12.70
C SER A 75 3.57 4.20 -13.15
N THR A 76 4.37 4.87 -13.99
CA THR A 76 5.70 4.40 -14.37
C THR A 76 6.71 4.45 -13.22
N CYS A 77 6.39 5.19 -12.14
CA CYS A 77 7.26 5.33 -10.98
C CYS A 77 7.43 4.06 -10.17
N ASN A 78 6.47 3.16 -10.23
CA ASN A 78 6.47 1.91 -9.49
C ASN A 78 6.08 0.71 -10.36
N ASP A 79 6.09 0.85 -11.69
CA ASP A 79 5.73 -0.22 -12.61
C ASP A 79 4.44 -0.96 -12.18
N GLY A 80 3.39 -0.17 -11.99
CA GLY A 80 2.13 -0.62 -11.43
C GLY A 80 1.18 0.53 -11.19
N SER A 81 0.59 0.59 -10.00
CA SER A 81 -0.41 1.58 -9.62
C SER A 81 -0.19 2.15 -8.22
N TYR A 82 -0.70 3.36 -8.01
CA TYR A 82 -0.91 3.91 -6.67
C TYR A 82 -2.40 3.92 -6.35
N ILE A 83 -2.75 3.63 -5.10
CA ILE A 83 -4.11 3.38 -4.66
C ILE A 83 -4.37 4.16 -3.38
N LEU A 84 -5.39 5.03 -3.41
CA LEU A 84 -5.97 5.65 -2.22
C LEU A 84 -7.28 4.91 -1.89
N THR A 85 -7.30 4.24 -0.74
CA THR A 85 -8.45 3.46 -0.31
C THR A 85 -9.17 4.16 0.84
N VAL A 86 -10.49 4.23 0.75
CA VAL A 86 -11.39 4.80 1.76
C VAL A 86 -12.28 3.67 2.29
N THR A 87 -12.18 3.40 3.60
CA THR A 87 -13.01 2.44 4.34
C THR A 87 -13.86 3.18 5.37
N PRO A 88 -14.85 2.54 6.02
CA PRO A 88 -15.69 3.20 7.02
C PRO A 88 -14.94 3.85 8.20
N GLU A 89 -13.72 3.41 8.49
CA GLU A 89 -12.92 3.88 9.63
C GLU A 89 -11.62 4.57 9.22
N GLN A 90 -11.15 4.40 7.98
CA GLN A 90 -9.80 4.83 7.59
C GLN A 90 -9.70 5.28 6.13
N ILE A 91 -8.72 6.14 5.86
CA ILE A 91 -8.19 6.38 4.51
C ILE A 91 -6.73 5.99 4.53
N PHE A 92 -6.28 5.25 3.54
CA PHE A 92 -4.87 4.88 3.41
C PHE A 92 -4.37 4.94 1.98
N PHE A 93 -3.06 5.15 1.85
CA PHE A 93 -2.39 5.25 0.56
C PHE A 93 -1.36 4.13 0.42
N SER A 94 -1.46 3.40 -0.69
CA SER A 94 -0.63 2.24 -0.99
C SER A 94 -0.20 2.19 -2.45
N SER A 95 0.75 1.32 -2.78
CA SER A 95 1.08 0.93 -4.14
C SER A 95 0.71 -0.52 -4.43
N SER A 96 0.45 -0.80 -5.70
CA SER A 96 0.39 -2.12 -6.30
C SER A 96 1.43 -2.20 -7.41
N HIS A 97 2.13 -3.32 -7.55
CA HIS A 97 3.09 -3.56 -8.63
C HIS A 97 2.56 -4.68 -9.54
N ASP A 98 2.83 -4.57 -10.84
CA ASP A 98 2.49 -5.61 -11.82
C ASP A 98 3.65 -6.60 -12.04
N ASN A 99 4.69 -6.49 -11.21
CA ASN A 99 5.90 -7.32 -11.20
C ASN A 99 6.14 -7.88 -9.77
N PRO A 100 7.18 -8.70 -9.53
CA PRO A 100 7.45 -9.30 -8.22
C PRO A 100 7.83 -8.31 -7.12
N ASN A 101 7.90 -7.00 -7.39
CA ASN A 101 8.24 -6.02 -6.38
C ASN A 101 7.12 -5.92 -5.34
N PRO A 102 7.48 -5.74 -4.06
CA PRO A 102 6.52 -5.73 -3.00
C PRO A 102 5.69 -4.45 -3.05
N ASN A 103 4.42 -4.58 -2.72
CA ASN A 103 3.51 -3.48 -2.50
C ASN A 103 3.87 -2.71 -1.22
N PHE A 104 3.61 -1.41 -1.19
CA PHE A 104 3.96 -0.55 -0.07
C PHE A 104 2.75 0.19 0.48
N LEU A 105 2.63 0.25 1.80
CA LEU A 105 1.76 1.18 2.51
C LEU A 105 2.55 2.44 2.86
N PHE A 106 2.06 3.60 2.44
CA PHE A 106 2.72 4.88 2.67
C PHE A 106 2.19 5.60 3.91
N TRP A 107 0.87 5.61 4.13
CA TRP A 107 0.26 6.25 5.29
C TRP A 107 -1.18 5.78 5.49
N VAL A 108 -1.69 6.00 6.71
CA VAL A 108 -3.08 5.74 7.12
C VAL A 108 -3.55 6.91 7.98
N ILE A 109 -4.80 7.31 7.80
CA ILE A 109 -5.49 8.29 8.65
C ILE A 109 -6.86 7.72 9.04
N SER A 110 -7.34 8.09 10.23
CA SER A 110 -8.68 7.68 10.66
C SER A 110 -9.74 8.63 10.12
N ILE A 111 -10.91 8.09 9.80
CA ILE A 111 -12.13 8.84 9.54
C ILE A 111 -13.27 8.23 10.36
N ASN A 112 -14.35 8.99 10.55
CA ASN A 112 -15.56 8.49 11.18
C ASN A 112 -16.60 8.04 10.13
N ALA A 113 -17.59 7.28 10.59
CA ALA A 113 -18.64 6.73 9.73
C ALA A 113 -19.43 7.82 8.98
N SER A 114 -19.63 9.01 9.58
CA SER A 114 -20.33 10.12 8.93
C SER A 114 -19.54 10.68 7.74
N GLN A 115 -18.22 10.84 7.87
CA GLN A 115 -17.35 11.23 6.76
C GLN A 115 -17.41 10.20 5.64
N PHE A 116 -17.29 8.91 5.98
CA PHE A 116 -17.37 7.82 4.99
C PHE A 116 -18.69 7.84 4.21
N LEU A 117 -19.82 7.91 4.90
CA LEU A 117 -21.15 7.92 4.27
C LEU A 117 -21.36 9.14 3.37
N GLN A 118 -20.84 10.30 3.77
CA GLN A 118 -20.87 11.51 2.95
C GLN A 118 -20.06 11.34 1.66
N ILE A 119 -18.83 10.81 1.75
CA ILE A 119 -17.97 10.53 0.59
C ILE A 119 -18.68 9.55 -0.35
N GLN A 120 -19.17 8.44 0.19
CA GLN A 120 -19.84 7.41 -0.59
C GLN A 120 -21.09 7.93 -1.29
N LYS A 121 -21.98 8.60 -0.56
CA LYS A 121 -23.20 9.19 -1.13
C LYS A 121 -22.86 10.23 -2.19
N GLY A 122 -21.89 11.09 -1.91
CA GLY A 122 -21.41 12.10 -2.84
C GLY A 122 -20.90 11.51 -4.16
N LEU A 123 -20.11 10.44 -4.10
CA LEU A 123 -19.60 9.73 -5.27
C LEU A 123 -20.69 9.00 -6.07
N GLN A 124 -21.71 8.47 -5.40
CA GLN A 124 -22.85 7.83 -6.06
C GLN A 124 -23.74 8.84 -6.79
N GLN A 125 -23.95 10.02 -6.18
CA GLN A 125 -24.82 11.07 -6.72
C GLN A 125 -24.12 11.91 -7.78
N ASN A 126 -22.87 12.30 -7.53
CA ASN A 126 -22.10 13.23 -8.35
C ASN A 126 -20.67 12.69 -8.55
N PRO A 127 -20.47 11.67 -9.39
CA PRO A 127 -19.15 11.10 -9.62
C PRO A 127 -18.19 12.17 -10.19
N PRO A 128 -16.89 12.15 -9.82
CA PRO A 128 -15.97 13.20 -10.21
C PRO A 128 -15.70 13.16 -11.73
N PRO A 129 -15.67 14.32 -12.43
CA PRO A 129 -15.39 14.36 -13.86
C PRO A 129 -14.04 13.70 -14.22
N GLY A 130 -14.06 12.83 -15.22
CA GLY A 130 -12.88 12.09 -15.68
C GLY A 130 -12.51 10.85 -14.84
N PHE A 131 -13.26 10.57 -13.77
CA PHE A 131 -13.16 9.31 -13.04
C PHE A 131 -14.23 8.34 -13.53
N LYS A 132 -13.81 7.13 -13.87
CA LYS A 132 -14.71 6.05 -14.27
C LYS A 132 -14.82 5.04 -13.14
N ASP A 133 -16.04 4.65 -12.83
CA ASP A 133 -16.31 3.48 -12.00
C ASP A 133 -15.96 2.22 -12.80
N ARG A 134 -14.87 1.56 -12.42
CA ARG A 134 -14.31 0.39 -13.10
C ARG A 134 -15.35 -0.74 -13.21
N LEU A 135 -16.23 -0.92 -12.22
CA LEU A 135 -17.25 -1.97 -12.27
C LEU A 135 -18.29 -1.68 -13.34
N LYS A 136 -18.77 -0.44 -13.43
CA LYS A 136 -19.71 -0.03 -14.49
C LYS A 136 -19.06 -0.10 -15.87
N TYR A 137 -17.79 0.29 -15.97
CA TYR A 137 -17.01 0.22 -17.20
C TYR A 137 -16.83 -1.23 -17.69
N LEU A 138 -16.41 -2.15 -16.80
CA LEU A 138 -16.21 -3.57 -17.15
C LEU A 138 -17.53 -4.30 -17.44
N LYS A 139 -18.64 -3.97 -16.77
CA LYS A 139 -19.97 -4.50 -17.11
C LYS A 139 -20.44 -4.11 -18.51
N GLY A 140 -20.05 -2.94 -19.00
CA GLY A 140 -20.32 -2.51 -20.38
C GLY A 140 -19.45 -3.19 -21.45
N LEU A 141 -18.39 -3.90 -21.04
CA LEU A 141 -17.41 -4.54 -21.95
C LEU A 141 -17.48 -6.08 -21.95
N ASN A 142 -18.15 -6.69 -20.99
CA ASN A 142 -18.28 -8.15 -20.92
C ASN A 142 -19.64 -8.61 -21.45
N GLU A 143 -19.67 -9.15 -22.67
CA GLU A 143 -20.84 -9.82 -23.27
C GLU A 143 -21.30 -11.07 -22.50
N SER A 144 -20.50 -11.56 -21.54
CA SER A 144 -20.70 -12.82 -20.81
C SER A 144 -21.37 -12.70 -19.43
N GLY A 145 -21.78 -11.48 -19.01
CA GLY A 145 -22.61 -11.29 -17.81
C GLY A 145 -22.01 -11.72 -16.47
N ARG A 146 -20.72 -12.06 -16.39
CA ARG A 146 -20.08 -12.44 -15.12
C ARG A 146 -19.94 -11.23 -14.20
N ILE A 147 -20.58 -11.32 -13.04
CA ILE A 147 -20.61 -10.28 -12.00
C ILE A 147 -19.18 -10.08 -11.46
N TYR A 148 -18.55 -8.97 -11.86
CA TYR A 148 -17.29 -8.52 -11.27
C TYR A 148 -17.52 -8.08 -9.81
N ASP A 149 -16.55 -8.44 -8.98
CA ASP A 149 -16.48 -8.33 -7.53
C ASP A 149 -17.26 -7.14 -6.92
N GLU A 150 -18.33 -7.45 -6.19
CA GLU A 150 -19.15 -6.51 -5.42
C GLU A 150 -18.48 -6.04 -4.11
N SER A 151 -17.26 -6.50 -3.80
CA SER A 151 -16.61 -6.20 -2.53
C SER A 151 -16.10 -4.75 -2.46
N LYS A 152 -15.86 -4.08 -3.59
CA LYS A 152 -15.29 -2.73 -3.64
C LYS A 152 -15.79 -1.88 -4.80
N THR A 153 -15.82 -0.55 -4.61
CA THR A 153 -16.07 0.42 -5.68
C THR A 153 -14.74 1.02 -6.11
N VAL A 154 -14.43 0.99 -7.41
CA VAL A 154 -13.12 1.41 -7.90
C VAL A 154 -13.29 2.55 -8.89
N TYR A 155 -12.67 3.69 -8.60
CA TYR A 155 -12.59 4.85 -9.47
C TYR A 155 -11.19 5.00 -10.05
N TYR A 156 -11.07 5.08 -11.36
CA TYR A 156 -9.79 5.35 -12.03
C TYR A 156 -9.85 6.67 -12.80
N ASP A 157 -8.76 7.43 -12.74
CA ASP A 157 -8.61 8.70 -13.46
C ASP A 157 -8.17 8.42 -14.90
N GLU A 158 -9.13 8.32 -15.82
CA GLU A 158 -8.87 7.97 -17.23
C GLU A 158 -7.97 8.99 -17.94
N LYS A 159 -7.99 10.23 -17.46
CA LYS A 159 -7.19 11.32 -18.05
C LYS A 159 -5.74 11.29 -17.59
N PHE A 160 -5.41 10.56 -16.51
CA PHE A 160 -4.04 10.47 -16.05
C PHE A 160 -3.22 9.60 -17.00
N LYS A 161 -2.15 10.17 -17.55
CA LYS A 161 -1.15 9.46 -18.33
C LYS A 161 0.22 9.79 -17.74
N GLY A 162 0.86 8.77 -17.17
CA GLY A 162 2.25 8.89 -16.71
C GLY A 162 3.14 9.06 -17.93
N ASN A 163 3.69 10.26 -18.12
CA ASN A 163 4.49 10.60 -19.30
C ASN A 163 5.99 10.65 -19.02
N PHE A 164 6.44 10.15 -17.85
CA PHE A 164 7.87 10.07 -17.58
C PHE A 164 8.45 8.84 -18.28
N PRO A 165 9.34 9.04 -19.27
CA PRO A 165 9.93 7.93 -20.00
C PRO A 165 10.82 7.13 -19.06
N ILE A 166 10.75 5.81 -19.16
CA ILE A 166 11.70 4.92 -18.49
C ILE A 166 13.06 5.11 -19.18
N PRO A 167 14.10 5.56 -18.46
CA PRO A 167 15.39 5.81 -19.05
C PRO A 167 16.09 4.49 -19.42
N ALA A 168 16.86 4.48 -20.50
CA ALA A 168 17.68 3.34 -20.88
C ALA A 168 18.84 3.08 -19.89
N GLU A 169 19.34 4.14 -19.24
CA GLU A 169 20.42 4.06 -18.26
C GLU A 169 20.08 4.79 -16.96
N TRP A 170 20.43 4.18 -15.83
CA TRP A 170 20.21 4.72 -14.49
C TRP A 170 21.49 5.32 -13.92
N THR A 171 21.73 6.60 -14.22
CA THR A 171 22.77 7.40 -13.53
C THR A 171 22.21 8.05 -12.27
N ASP A 172 23.06 8.47 -11.33
CA ASP A 172 22.62 9.16 -10.10
C ASP A 172 21.74 10.39 -10.40
N ALA A 173 22.08 11.14 -11.45
CA ALA A 173 21.32 12.31 -11.88
C ALA A 173 19.94 11.92 -12.42
N VAL A 174 19.86 10.82 -13.18
CA VAL A 174 18.60 10.26 -13.70
C VAL A 174 17.73 9.73 -12.55
N MET A 175 18.31 8.97 -11.61
CA MET A 175 17.63 8.47 -10.42
C MET A 175 17.05 9.61 -9.58
N LYS A 176 17.83 10.67 -9.35
CA LYS A 176 17.38 11.86 -8.60
C LYS A 176 16.23 12.57 -9.31
N ARG A 177 16.30 12.73 -10.64
CA ARG A 177 15.24 13.35 -11.44
C ARG A 177 13.97 12.52 -11.44
N HIS A 178 14.10 11.20 -11.59
CA HIS A 178 12.98 10.26 -11.52
C HIS A 178 12.29 10.31 -10.15
N ASP A 179 13.06 10.25 -9.06
CA ASP A 179 12.51 10.36 -7.69
C ASP A 179 11.78 11.70 -7.46
N GLN A 180 12.35 12.81 -7.93
CA GLN A 180 11.69 14.13 -7.86
C GLN A 180 10.37 14.16 -8.66
N TYR A 181 10.36 13.60 -9.87
CA TYR A 181 9.16 13.47 -10.68
C TYR A 181 8.09 12.64 -9.95
N CYS A 182 8.47 11.47 -9.43
CA CYS A 182 7.55 10.56 -8.76
C CYS A 182 6.93 11.19 -7.50
N LYS A 183 7.75 11.85 -6.68
CA LYS A 183 7.27 12.61 -5.52
C LYS A 183 6.29 13.71 -5.92
N SER A 184 6.57 14.42 -7.01
CA SER A 184 5.69 15.48 -7.53
C SER A 184 4.34 14.91 -8.01
N GLN A 185 4.36 13.81 -8.76
CA GLN A 185 3.15 13.15 -9.25
C GLN A 185 2.29 12.61 -8.11
N ILE A 186 2.89 11.88 -7.16
CA ILE A 186 2.19 11.38 -5.97
C ILE A 186 1.53 12.55 -5.22
N LYS A 187 2.28 13.62 -4.97
CA LYS A 187 1.75 14.80 -4.28
C LYS A 187 0.59 15.44 -5.04
N SER A 188 0.72 15.60 -6.36
CA SER A 188 -0.32 16.19 -7.21
C SER A 188 -1.60 15.35 -7.21
N GLN A 189 -1.47 14.03 -7.41
CA GLN A 189 -2.60 13.12 -7.48
C GLN A 189 -3.29 12.95 -6.14
N LEU A 190 -2.53 12.79 -5.05
CA LEU A 190 -3.11 12.80 -3.72
C LEU A 190 -3.86 14.11 -3.46
N LYS A 191 -3.30 15.28 -3.82
CA LYS A 191 -3.97 16.59 -3.69
C LYS A 191 -5.31 16.60 -4.38
N ARG A 192 -5.36 16.09 -5.60
CA ARG A 192 -6.61 15.98 -6.36
C ARG A 192 -7.60 15.04 -5.70
N TYR A 193 -7.18 13.83 -5.29
CA TYR A 193 -8.08 12.83 -4.71
C TYR A 193 -8.64 13.27 -3.35
N LEU A 194 -7.80 13.84 -2.49
CA LEU A 194 -8.24 14.38 -1.21
C LEU A 194 -9.11 15.63 -1.41
N SER A 195 -8.89 16.44 -2.45
CA SER A 195 -9.80 17.53 -2.80
C SER A 195 -11.18 17.01 -3.22
N ILE A 196 -11.25 15.90 -3.96
CA ILE A 196 -12.50 15.24 -4.33
C ILE A 196 -13.19 14.69 -3.09
N ILE A 197 -12.48 13.96 -2.25
CA ILE A 197 -13.04 13.41 -0.99
C ILE A 197 -13.61 14.55 -0.12
N ASN A 198 -12.85 15.64 0.04
CA ASN A 198 -13.26 16.77 0.86
C ASN A 198 -14.37 17.64 0.25
N SER A 199 -14.71 17.49 -1.03
CA SER A 199 -15.83 18.21 -1.63
C SER A 199 -17.18 17.62 -1.21
N TYR A 200 -17.19 16.35 -0.77
CA TYR A 200 -18.40 15.67 -0.30
C TYR A 200 -18.63 15.82 1.22
N ILE A 201 -17.61 16.24 1.97
CA ILE A 201 -17.72 16.45 3.41
C ILE A 201 -18.25 17.86 3.68
N SER A 202 -19.46 17.92 4.24
CA SER A 202 -20.24 19.15 4.36
C SER A 202 -19.69 20.10 5.43
N ASP A 203 -19.26 19.57 6.58
CA ASP A 203 -18.69 20.37 7.65
C ASP A 203 -17.18 20.58 7.42
N PRO A 204 -16.70 21.83 7.24
CA PRO A 204 -15.28 22.12 7.07
C PRO A 204 -14.39 21.59 8.19
N LYS A 205 -14.89 21.53 9.44
CA LYS A 205 -14.14 21.01 10.59
C LYS A 205 -13.89 19.51 10.51
N ASN A 206 -14.71 18.80 9.73
CA ASN A 206 -14.61 17.37 9.52
C ASN A 206 -13.88 17.03 8.21
N LYS A 207 -13.28 18.00 7.50
CA LYS A 207 -12.52 17.69 6.30
C LYS A 207 -11.28 16.86 6.64
N VAL A 208 -10.99 15.90 5.78
CA VAL A 208 -9.81 15.06 5.84
C VAL A 208 -8.57 15.92 5.60
N LEU A 209 -7.67 15.93 6.57
CA LEU A 209 -6.41 16.65 6.46
C LEU A 209 -5.37 15.83 5.70
N PHE A 210 -4.53 16.52 4.94
CA PHE A 210 -3.35 15.90 4.36
C PHE A 210 -2.46 15.37 5.49
N PRO A 211 -2.11 14.08 5.48
CA PRO A 211 -1.12 13.60 6.43
C PRO A 211 0.20 14.32 6.14
N VAL A 212 0.70 15.05 7.15
CA VAL A 212 2.05 15.65 7.14
C VAL A 212 3.12 14.57 7.34
N VAL A 213 2.70 13.33 7.57
CA VAL A 213 3.56 12.27 8.08
C VAL A 213 4.51 11.75 7.00
N LYS A 214 5.81 11.94 7.24
CA LYS A 214 6.90 11.21 6.58
C LYS A 214 7.00 9.81 7.17
N MET A 215 5.98 8.97 6.97
CA MET A 215 6.11 7.57 7.33
C MET A 215 7.11 6.90 6.38
N LYS A 216 7.98 6.05 6.92
CA LYS A 216 8.74 5.12 6.08
C LYS A 216 7.76 4.11 5.48
N PRO A 217 7.73 3.92 4.15
CA PRO A 217 6.86 2.95 3.53
C PRO A 217 7.04 1.56 4.16
N LYS A 218 5.94 0.88 4.46
CA LYS A 218 5.92 -0.48 5.01
C LYS A 218 5.59 -1.46 3.91
N TYR A 219 6.22 -2.64 3.90
CA TYR A 219 5.80 -3.70 2.99
C TYR A 219 4.35 -4.07 3.30
N PHE A 220 3.52 -4.20 2.27
CA PHE A 220 2.08 -4.42 2.41
C PHE A 220 1.65 -5.45 1.38
N SER A 221 1.46 -6.71 1.77
CA SER A 221 1.15 -7.79 0.82
C SER A 221 -0.09 -8.59 1.22
N TYR A 222 -0.73 -9.13 0.18
CA TYR A 222 -1.81 -10.11 0.22
C TYR A 222 -1.26 -11.52 0.55
N PHE A 223 0.01 -11.77 0.21
CA PHE A 223 0.64 -13.06 0.38
C PHE A 223 1.64 -12.97 1.53
N LYS A 224 1.41 -13.81 2.54
CA LYS A 224 2.27 -13.87 3.73
C LYS A 224 3.70 -14.29 3.37
N ASP A 225 3.86 -15.17 2.39
CA ASP A 225 5.17 -15.71 1.98
C ASP A 225 6.05 -14.62 1.35
N ASP A 226 5.47 -13.72 0.53
CA ASP A 226 6.17 -12.55 -0.03
C ASP A 226 6.76 -11.65 1.06
N LEU A 227 6.10 -11.55 2.23
CA LEU A 227 6.57 -10.70 3.32
C LEU A 227 7.83 -11.26 3.97
N ILE A 228 7.96 -12.58 4.04
CA ILE A 228 9.10 -13.23 4.71
C ILE A 228 10.36 -13.06 3.84
N ASP A 229 10.24 -13.28 2.54
CA ASP A 229 11.38 -13.20 1.61
C ASP A 229 11.91 -11.77 1.49
N TRP A 230 11.04 -10.78 1.29
CA TRP A 230 11.46 -9.39 1.08
C TRP A 230 11.97 -8.68 2.34
N VAL A 231 11.45 -9.05 3.51
CA VAL A 231 11.89 -8.44 4.77
C VAL A 231 13.21 -9.05 5.25
N ALA A 232 13.45 -10.35 5.00
CA ALA A 232 14.70 -11.01 5.36
C ALA A 232 15.90 -10.55 4.50
N LEU A 233 15.67 -10.14 3.24
CA LEU A 233 16.72 -9.81 2.27
C LEU A 233 17.52 -8.52 2.55
N LYS A 234 17.11 -7.66 3.49
CA LYS A 234 17.79 -6.37 3.75
C LYS A 234 19.10 -6.46 4.55
N SER A 235 19.54 -7.66 4.95
CA SER A 235 20.80 -7.85 5.70
C SER A 235 21.99 -8.35 4.86
N ASN A 236 21.81 -8.68 3.58
CA ASN A 236 22.87 -9.21 2.72
C ASN A 236 23.39 -8.21 1.66
N LEU A 237 23.35 -6.90 1.94
CA LEU A 237 24.23 -5.98 1.22
C LEU A 237 25.57 -5.97 1.93
N PRO A 238 26.67 -6.50 1.34
CA PRO A 238 27.98 -6.21 1.87
C PRO A 238 28.14 -4.68 1.84
N LEU A 239 28.37 -4.10 3.02
CA LEU A 239 28.97 -2.76 3.13
C LEU A 239 30.12 -2.74 2.13
N LYS A 240 30.00 -1.94 1.05
CA LYS A 240 31.14 -1.62 0.21
C LYS A 240 32.23 -1.13 1.16
N LYS A 241 33.26 -1.95 1.34
CA LYS A 241 34.48 -1.57 2.06
C LYS A 241 35.07 -0.39 1.31
N LYS A 242 35.36 0.66 2.09
CA LYS A 242 36.23 1.83 1.85
C LYS A 242 36.64 2.12 0.42
#